data_AF-A0A6I1N9R6-F1
#
_entry.id   AF-A0A6I1N9R6-F1
#
_cell.length_a   1.000
_cell.length_b   1.000
_cell.length_c   1.000
_cell.angle_alpha   90.00
_cell.angle_beta   90.00
_cell.angle_gamma   90.00
#
_symmetry.space_group_name_H-M   'P 1'
#
loop_
_entity.id
_entity.type
_entity.pdbx_description
1 polymer ?
#
loop_
_entity_poly.entity_id
_entity_poly.type
_entity_poly.pdbx_seq_one_letter_code
_entity_poly.pdbx_strand_id
1 'polypeptide(L)'
;MASQNKQDKRAQRAKAKAKQNRTRRASEPVETLPVDDDRIDFASVDLTDLFKRMRDAEHGSQLAMCSVLLEDPLLELVLEQEGEEEATDFILSALIEYRQWSTEATEEAALAWIESPAFQADYVAASQALQKAAG
;
A
#
# COMPACT_ATOMS: atom_id res chain seq x y z
N MET A 1 47.28 1.83 39.86
CA MET A 1 46.79 1.05 38.71
C MET A 1 45.53 0.29 39.12
N ALA A 2 44.52 0.28 38.23
CA ALA A 2 43.12 -0.17 38.38
C ALA A 2 42.22 0.74 39.26
N SER A 3 41.08 1.27 38.81
CA SER A 3 40.32 0.97 37.59
C SER A 3 39.35 2.12 37.24
N GLN A 4 39.39 2.54 35.97
CA GLN A 4 38.45 3.46 35.30
C GLN A 4 36.98 2.97 35.32
N ASN A 5 36.73 1.73 35.74
CA ASN A 5 35.51 0.97 35.46
C ASN A 5 34.29 1.31 36.35
N LYS A 6 34.44 2.23 37.32
CA LYS A 6 33.33 2.62 38.23
C LYS A 6 32.59 3.90 37.80
N GLN A 7 33.20 4.75 36.97
CA GLN A 7 32.55 5.99 36.53
C GLN A 7 31.58 5.77 35.36
N ASP A 8 31.85 4.81 34.47
CA ASP A 8 30.98 4.51 33.32
C ASP A 8 29.61 3.93 33.73
N LYS A 9 29.53 3.19 34.85
CA LYS A 9 28.27 2.63 35.35
C LYS A 9 27.26 3.67 35.85
N ARG A 10 27.70 4.86 36.27
CA ARG A 10 26.78 5.96 36.66
C ARG A 10 26.27 6.73 35.45
N ALA A 11 27.08 6.90 34.41
CA ALA A 11 26.67 7.58 33.18
C ALA A 11 25.61 6.79 32.39
N GLN A 12 25.70 5.45 32.35
CA GLN A 12 24.72 4.63 31.65
C GLN A 12 23.34 4.60 32.32
N ARG A 13 23.26 4.72 33.66
CA ARG A 13 21.97 4.72 34.38
C ARG A 13 21.20 6.04 34.22
N ALA A 14 21.87 7.16 33.99
CA ALA A 14 21.21 8.44 33.73
C ALA A 14 20.57 8.47 32.33
N LYS A 15 21.21 7.87 31.32
CA LYS A 15 20.67 7.79 29.95
C LYS A 15 19.46 6.85 29.82
N ALA A 16 19.40 5.78 30.63
CA ALA A 16 18.24 4.89 30.65
C ALA A 16 16.97 5.54 31.23
N LYS A 17 17.12 6.42 32.25
CA LYS A 17 15.97 7.11 32.88
C LYS A 17 15.37 8.23 32.02
N ALA A 18 16.16 8.84 31.14
CA ALA A 18 15.66 9.86 30.21
C ALA A 18 14.86 9.26 29.03
N LYS A 19 15.16 8.01 28.62
CA LYS A 19 14.42 7.35 27.54
C LYS A 19 13.08 6.77 28.03
N GLN A 20 13.03 6.26 29.26
CA GLN A 20 11.77 5.74 29.86
C GLN A 20 10.73 6.83 30.19
N ASN A 21 11.16 8.08 30.46
CA ASN A 21 10.23 9.17 30.77
C ASN A 21 9.69 9.89 29.52
N ARG A 22 10.27 9.61 28.34
CA ARG A 22 9.75 10.06 27.04
C ARG A 22 8.69 9.10 26.48
N THR A 23 8.74 7.82 26.85
CA THR A 23 7.74 6.81 26.46
C THR A 23 6.54 6.71 27.40
N ARG A 24 6.47 7.50 28.49
CA ARG A 24 5.32 7.52 29.41
C ARG A 24 4.45 8.80 29.31
N ARG A 25 4.75 9.71 28.39
CA ARG A 25 4.01 10.98 28.17
C ARG A 25 3.54 11.19 26.73
N ALA A 26 3.43 10.11 25.96
CA ALA A 26 2.82 10.13 24.63
C ALA A 26 2.01 8.85 24.37
N SER A 27 1.45 8.30 25.45
CA SER A 27 0.42 7.28 25.40
C SER A 27 -0.60 7.68 26.43
N GLU A 28 -1.24 8.83 26.18
CA GLU A 28 -2.66 8.90 26.49
C GLU A 28 -3.26 7.67 25.81
N PRO A 29 -3.98 6.80 26.54
CA PRO A 29 -4.79 5.82 25.85
C PRO A 29 -5.78 6.69 25.07
N VAL A 30 -5.56 6.82 23.76
CA VAL A 30 -6.66 7.19 22.90
C VAL A 30 -7.66 6.10 23.20
N GLU A 31 -8.69 6.51 23.93
CA GLU A 31 -9.94 5.82 24.09
C GLU A 31 -10.52 5.71 22.67
N THR A 32 -9.89 4.89 21.84
CA THR A 32 -10.44 4.40 20.61
C THR A 32 -11.51 3.46 21.10
N LEU A 33 -12.71 4.00 21.15
CA LEU A 33 -13.95 3.24 21.13
C LEU A 33 -13.70 1.95 20.32
N PRO A 34 -14.11 0.76 20.77
CA PRO A 34 -14.30 -0.32 19.84
C PRO A 34 -15.49 0.11 18.98
N VAL A 35 -15.22 0.90 17.95
CA VAL A 35 -16.06 0.88 16.78
C VAL A 35 -15.74 -0.48 16.21
N ASP A 36 -16.74 -1.37 16.17
CA ASP A 36 -16.74 -2.43 15.18
C ASP A 36 -16.62 -1.73 13.83
N ASP A 37 -15.38 -1.42 13.43
CA ASP A 37 -15.09 -0.82 12.16
C ASP A 37 -15.18 -1.97 11.17
N ASP A 38 -16.37 -2.18 10.62
CA ASP A 38 -16.67 -3.20 9.61
C ASP A 38 -15.91 -2.95 8.29
N ARG A 39 -15.07 -1.90 8.23
CA ARG A 39 -14.21 -1.58 7.11
C ARG A 39 -13.15 -2.64 6.89
N ILE A 40 -12.86 -2.89 5.62
CA ILE A 40 -11.80 -3.81 5.24
C ILE A 40 -10.46 -3.10 5.38
N ASP A 41 -9.51 -3.76 6.04
CA ASP A 41 -8.12 -3.34 6.02
C ASP A 41 -7.50 -3.65 4.65
N PHE A 42 -7.64 -2.71 3.70
CA PHE A 42 -7.13 -2.86 2.34
C PHE A 42 -5.61 -2.99 2.27
N ALA A 43 -4.87 -2.60 3.32
CA ALA A 43 -3.42 -2.77 3.39
C ALA A 43 -3.00 -4.23 3.70
N SER A 44 -3.91 -5.06 4.20
CA SER A 44 -3.68 -6.48 4.49
C SER A 44 -4.47 -7.45 3.60
N VAL A 45 -5.24 -6.92 2.65
CA VAL A 45 -5.94 -7.72 1.64
C VAL A 45 -4.94 -8.46 0.77
N ASP A 46 -5.18 -9.77 0.57
CA ASP A 46 -4.39 -10.58 -0.35
C ASP A 46 -4.80 -10.31 -1.80
N LEU A 47 -3.93 -9.64 -2.55
CA LEU A 47 -4.12 -9.30 -3.96
C LEU A 47 -3.66 -10.40 -4.91
N THR A 48 -3.14 -11.53 -4.41
CA THR A 48 -2.51 -12.58 -5.23
C THR A 48 -3.44 -13.09 -6.33
N ASP A 49 -4.74 -13.29 -6.04
CA ASP A 49 -5.69 -13.81 -7.03
C ASP A 49 -6.10 -12.74 -8.07
N LEU A 50 -6.12 -11.46 -7.70
CA LEU A 50 -6.24 -10.36 -8.65
C LEU A 50 -5.02 -10.33 -9.57
N PHE A 51 -3.80 -10.42 -9.01
CA PHE A 51 -2.57 -10.39 -9.78
C PHE A 51 -2.43 -11.56 -10.75
N LYS A 52 -2.87 -12.77 -10.38
CA LYS A 52 -2.92 -13.90 -11.33
C LYS A 52 -3.83 -13.60 -12.51
N ARG A 53 -5.05 -13.09 -12.28
CA ARG A 53 -5.99 -12.72 -13.36
C ARG A 53 -5.43 -11.60 -14.24
N MET A 54 -4.83 -10.58 -13.63
CA MET A 54 -4.15 -9.50 -14.34
C MET A 54 -3.03 -10.04 -15.24
N ARG A 55 -2.23 -10.98 -14.72
CA ARG A 55 -1.14 -11.61 -15.47
C ARG A 55 -1.63 -12.46 -16.64
N ASP A 56 -2.67 -13.25 -16.42
CA ASP A 56 -3.31 -14.05 -17.46
C ASP A 56 -3.84 -13.15 -18.59
N ALA A 57 -4.44 -12.00 -18.25
CA ALA A 57 -4.90 -11.02 -19.23
C ALA A 57 -3.75 -10.26 -19.92
N GLU A 58 -2.66 -9.95 -19.20
CA GLU A 58 -1.49 -9.24 -19.73
C GLU A 58 -0.84 -10.01 -20.89
N HIS A 59 -0.90 -11.34 -20.89
CA HIS A 59 -0.45 -12.17 -22.01
C HIS A 59 -1.17 -11.85 -23.33
N GLY A 60 -2.41 -11.34 -23.26
CA GLY A 60 -3.14 -10.84 -24.42
C GLY A 60 -2.78 -9.39 -24.74
N SER A 61 -2.91 -8.49 -23.75
CA SER A 61 -2.48 -7.09 -23.86
C SER A 61 -2.43 -6.39 -22.50
N GLN A 62 -1.64 -5.31 -22.43
CA GLN A 62 -1.62 -4.43 -21.27
C GLN A 62 -3.00 -3.77 -21.03
N LEU A 63 -3.73 -3.42 -22.08
CA LEU A 63 -5.12 -2.95 -21.97
C LEU A 63 -6.00 -3.98 -21.25
N ALA A 64 -5.93 -5.27 -21.62
CA ALA A 64 -6.73 -6.32 -20.98
C ALA A 64 -6.38 -6.48 -19.49
N MET A 65 -5.10 -6.33 -19.13
CA MET A 65 -4.66 -6.31 -17.74
C MET A 65 -5.22 -5.10 -16.98
N CYS A 66 -5.25 -3.90 -17.57
CA CYS A 66 -5.89 -2.73 -16.98
C CYS A 66 -7.41 -2.93 -16.81
N SER A 67 -8.09 -3.55 -17.77
CA SER A 67 -9.52 -3.88 -17.65
C SER A 67 -9.80 -4.79 -16.46
N VAL A 68 -9.00 -5.85 -16.27
CA VAL A 68 -9.16 -6.76 -15.11
C VAL A 68 -9.00 -6.03 -13.77
N LEU A 69 -8.03 -5.10 -13.68
CA LEU A 69 -7.87 -4.28 -12.48
C LEU A 69 -9.08 -3.40 -12.22
N LEU A 70 -9.53 -2.65 -13.24
CA LEU A 70 -10.60 -1.67 -13.13
C LEU A 70 -11.99 -2.28 -12.92
N GLU A 71 -12.20 -3.51 -13.40
CA GLU A 71 -13.44 -4.27 -13.21
C GLU A 71 -13.46 -5.06 -11.89
N ASP A 72 -12.39 -5.02 -11.11
CA ASP A 72 -12.32 -5.81 -9.89
C ASP A 72 -13.28 -5.25 -8.81
N PRO A 73 -14.14 -6.10 -8.20
CA PRO A 73 -15.07 -5.64 -7.17
C PRO A 73 -14.38 -5.06 -5.93
N LEU A 74 -13.09 -5.34 -5.72
CA LEU A 74 -12.32 -4.72 -4.66
C LEU A 74 -12.22 -3.20 -4.85
N LEU A 75 -12.09 -2.70 -6.09
CA LEU A 75 -12.00 -1.25 -6.33
C LEU A 75 -13.30 -0.52 -6.03
N GLU A 76 -14.45 -1.13 -6.37
CA GLU A 76 -15.75 -0.61 -5.99
C GLU A 76 -15.87 -0.50 -4.47
N LEU A 77 -15.40 -1.52 -3.75
CA LEU A 77 -15.44 -1.54 -2.29
C LEU A 77 -14.49 -0.51 -1.65
N VAL A 78 -13.29 -0.31 -2.19
CA VAL A 78 -12.35 0.74 -1.74
C VAL A 78 -12.97 2.12 -1.96
N LEU A 79 -13.56 2.35 -3.14
CA LEU A 79 -14.20 3.62 -3.47
C LEU A 79 -15.40 3.91 -2.55
N GLU A 80 -16.20 2.90 -2.22
CA GLU A 80 -17.35 3.03 -1.32
C GLU A 80 -16.95 3.32 0.14
N GLN A 81 -15.89 2.67 0.64
CA GLN A 81 -15.50 2.75 2.05
C GLN A 81 -14.58 3.94 2.35
N GLU A 82 -13.62 4.19 1.46
CA GLU A 82 -12.52 5.14 1.69
C GLU A 82 -12.65 6.39 0.83
N GLY A 83 -13.17 6.28 -0.40
CA GLY A 83 -13.38 7.40 -1.31
C GLY A 83 -12.44 7.41 -2.51
N GLU A 84 -12.52 8.46 -3.32
CA GLU A 84 -11.84 8.54 -4.62
C GLU A 84 -10.31 8.73 -4.51
N GLU A 85 -9.85 9.50 -3.52
CA GLU A 85 -8.43 9.75 -3.28
C GLU A 85 -7.73 8.44 -2.88
N GLU A 86 -8.30 7.75 -1.89
CA GLU A 86 -7.81 6.48 -1.39
C GLU A 86 -7.92 5.34 -2.42
N ALA A 87 -8.98 5.31 -3.24
CA ALA A 87 -9.09 4.38 -4.35
C ALA A 87 -7.97 4.60 -5.40
N THR A 88 -7.61 5.85 -5.66
CA THR A 88 -6.51 6.18 -6.58
C THR A 88 -5.16 5.71 -6.02
N ASP A 89 -4.91 5.96 -4.74
CA ASP A 89 -3.69 5.50 -4.05
C ASP A 89 -3.61 3.97 -3.97
N PHE A 90 -4.75 3.31 -3.76
CA PHE A 90 -4.85 1.86 -3.79
C PHE A 90 -4.51 1.31 -5.19
N ILE A 91 -5.06 1.89 -6.26
CA ILE A 91 -4.76 1.48 -7.65
C ILE A 91 -3.26 1.61 -7.93
N LEU A 92 -2.65 2.74 -7.56
CA LEU A 92 -1.21 2.95 -7.76
C LEU A 92 -0.38 1.92 -6.99
N SER A 93 -0.70 1.70 -5.72
CA SER A 93 -0.01 0.73 -4.86
C SER A 93 -0.15 -0.70 -5.41
N ALA A 94 -1.35 -1.10 -5.83
CA ALA A 94 -1.63 -2.40 -6.41
C ALA A 94 -0.89 -2.62 -7.74
N LEU A 95 -0.77 -1.59 -8.59
CA LEU A 95 0.00 -1.66 -9.84
C LEU A 95 1.51 -1.78 -9.60
N ILE A 96 2.03 -1.07 -8.61
CA ILE A 96 3.44 -1.19 -8.20
C ILE A 96 3.71 -2.61 -7.70
N GLU A 97 2.90 -3.09 -6.77
CA GLU A 97 3.04 -4.43 -6.19
C GLU A 97 2.89 -5.52 -7.26
N TYR A 98 1.89 -5.40 -8.15
CA TYR A 98 1.71 -6.28 -9.29
C TYR A 98 2.98 -6.36 -10.14
N ARG A 99 3.61 -5.22 -10.43
CA ARG A 99 4.80 -5.17 -11.28
C ARG A 99 6.01 -5.79 -10.59
N GLN A 100 6.18 -5.55 -9.30
CA GLN A 100 7.21 -6.20 -8.47
C GLN A 100 6.99 -7.71 -8.42
N TRP A 101 5.76 -8.15 -8.17
CA TRP A 101 5.39 -9.56 -8.09
C TRP A 101 5.56 -10.31 -9.43
N SER A 102 5.16 -9.70 -10.55
CA SER A 102 5.15 -10.36 -11.86
C SER A 102 6.50 -10.34 -12.61
N THR A 103 7.36 -9.36 -12.32
CA THR A 103 8.62 -9.14 -13.07
C THR A 103 9.87 -8.98 -12.20
N GLU A 104 9.75 -9.06 -10.88
CA GLU A 104 10.83 -8.75 -9.92
C GLU A 104 11.39 -7.34 -10.11
N ALA A 105 10.58 -6.41 -10.64
CA ALA A 105 10.98 -5.02 -10.84
C ALA A 105 11.21 -4.31 -9.50
N THR A 106 12.04 -3.27 -9.51
CA THR A 106 12.10 -2.32 -8.38
C THR A 106 10.86 -1.44 -8.38
N GLU A 107 10.55 -0.82 -7.24
CA GLU A 107 9.50 0.20 -7.13
C GLU A 107 9.69 1.33 -8.15
N GLU A 108 10.91 1.85 -8.28
CA GLU A 108 11.24 2.90 -9.26
C GLU A 108 10.94 2.46 -10.70
N ALA A 109 11.28 1.22 -11.06
CA ALA A 109 10.98 0.69 -12.39
C ALA A 109 9.48 0.46 -12.61
N ALA A 110 8.74 0.09 -11.56
CA ALA A 110 7.28 -0.03 -11.62
C ALA A 110 6.59 1.32 -11.79
N LEU A 111 7.01 2.33 -11.04
CA LEU A 111 6.55 3.72 -11.17
C LEU A 111 6.83 4.26 -12.58
N ALA A 112 8.05 4.09 -13.09
CA ALA A 112 8.39 4.52 -14.46
C ALA A 112 7.55 3.81 -15.54
N TRP A 113 7.14 2.56 -15.30
CA TRP A 113 6.22 1.85 -16.19
C TRP A 113 4.80 2.43 -16.14
N ILE A 114 4.27 2.68 -14.95
CA ILE A 114 2.94 3.29 -14.75
C ILE A 114 2.89 4.70 -15.37
N GLU A 115 3.96 5.49 -15.22
CA GLU A 115 4.08 6.83 -15.79
C GLU A 115 4.32 6.83 -17.31
N SER A 116 4.56 5.66 -17.92
CA SER A 116 4.85 5.59 -19.34
C SER A 116 3.63 5.97 -20.20
N PRO A 117 3.82 6.65 -21.35
CA PRO A 117 2.71 7.00 -22.24
C PRO A 117 1.92 5.79 -22.74
N ALA A 118 2.57 4.63 -22.88
CA ALA A 118 1.93 3.39 -23.29
C ALA A 118 0.96 2.88 -22.22
N PHE A 119 1.40 2.83 -20.96
CA PHE A 119 0.55 2.44 -19.85
C PHE A 119 -0.63 3.39 -19.66
N GLN A 120 -0.38 4.70 -19.65
CA GLN A 120 -1.43 5.70 -19.50
C GLN A 120 -2.49 5.60 -20.59
N ALA A 121 -2.08 5.38 -21.84
CA ALA A 121 -3.01 5.21 -22.96
C ALA A 121 -3.90 3.97 -22.77
N ASP A 122 -3.33 2.83 -22.37
CA ASP A 122 -4.08 1.60 -22.15
C ASP A 122 -5.00 1.69 -20.93
N TYR A 123 -4.54 2.30 -19.83
CA TYR A 123 -5.34 2.54 -18.64
C TYR A 123 -6.55 3.44 -18.92
N VAL A 124 -6.34 4.55 -19.63
CA VAL A 124 -7.43 5.46 -20.05
C VAL A 124 -8.41 4.74 -20.98
N ALA A 125 -7.92 3.94 -21.93
CA ALA A 125 -8.78 3.17 -22.82
C ALA A 125 -9.63 2.15 -22.05
N ALA A 126 -9.05 1.45 -21.08
CA ALA A 126 -9.77 0.52 -20.21
C ALA A 126 -10.84 1.24 -19.37
N SER A 127 -10.50 2.38 -18.75
CA SER A 127 -11.44 3.20 -17.98
C SER A 127 -12.62 3.69 -18.82
N GLN A 128 -12.36 4.17 -20.05
CA GLN A 128 -13.42 4.57 -20.97
C GLN A 128 -14.31 3.40 -21.41
N ALA A 129 -13.75 2.20 -21.57
CA ALA A 129 -14.52 1.02 -21.90
C ALA A 129 -15.45 0.60 -20.76
N LEU A 130 -14.95 0.62 -19.51
CA LEU A 130 -15.73 0.36 -18.30
C LEU A 130 -16.91 1.34 -18.18
N GLN A 131 -16.66 2.64 -18.33
CA GLN A 131 -17.72 3.67 -18.27
C GLN A 131 -18.81 3.46 -19.32
N LYS A 132 -18.44 3.01 -20.53
CA LYS A 132 -19.41 2.70 -21.59
C LYS A 132 -20.21 1.42 -21.33
N ALA A 133 -19.64 0.46 -20.60
CA ALA A 133 -20.32 -0.78 -20.23
C ALA A 133 -21.30 -0.57 -19.05
N ALA A 134 -21.03 0.41 -18.19
CA ALA A 134 -21.85 0.74 -17.02
C ALA A 134 -23.06 1.66 -17.32
N GLY A 135 -23.12 2.29 -18.50
CA GLY A 135 -24.18 3.22 -18.90
C GLY A 135 -25.18 2.61 -19.88
#